data_AF-A0A5D0VDX9-F1
#
_entry.id   AF-A0A5D0VDX9-F1
#
_cell.length_a   1.000
_cell.length_b   1.000
_cell.length_c   1.000
_cell.angle_alpha   90.00
_cell.angle_beta   90.00
_cell.angle_gamma   90.00
#
_symmetry.space_group_name_H-M   'P 1'
#
loop_
_entity.id
_entity.type
_entity.pdbx_description
1 polymer ?
#
loop_
_entity_poly.entity_id
_entity_poly.type
_entity_poly.pdbx_seq_one_letter_code
_entity_poly.pdbx_strand_id
1 'polypeptide(L)' 'MSKTNVRIGAFEIDDAELHGEHQGERTLSIPCKSDPD' A
#
# COMPACT_ATOMS: atom_id res chain seq x y z
N MET A 1 8.88 -7.19 3.51
CA MET A 1 7.81 -6.19 3.31
C MET A 1 6.70 -6.91 2.57
N SER A 2 5.54 -7.06 3.21
CA SER A 2 4.44 -7.82 2.62
C SER A 2 3.63 -6.88 1.75
N LYS A 3 3.66 -7.08 0.44
CA LYS A 3 2.65 -6.48 -0.44
C LYS A 3 1.27 -6.84 0.08
N THR A 4 0.40 -5.86 0.17
CA THR A 4 -0.97 -6.01 0.66
C THR A 4 -1.90 -5.41 -0.37
N ASN A 5 -3.06 -6.05 -0.53
CA ASN A 5 -4.14 -5.51 -1.31
C ASN A 5 -5.01 -4.61 -0.42
N VAL A 6 -5.26 -3.40 -0.88
CA VAL A 6 -6.14 -2.46 -0.19
C VAL A 6 -7.25 -2.03 -1.11
N ARG A 7 -8.47 -2.06 -0.58
CA ARG A 7 -9.67 -1.59 -1.28
C ARG A 7 -10.11 -0.26 -0.69
N ILE A 8 -10.08 0.79 -1.50
CA ILE A 8 -10.50 2.14 -1.12
C ILE A 8 -11.74 2.48 -1.95
N GLY A 9 -12.92 2.33 -1.33
CA GLY A 9 -14.20 2.48 -2.02
C GLY A 9 -14.34 1.48 -3.17
N ALA A 10 -14.42 2.00 -4.40
CA ALA A 10 -14.53 1.18 -5.61
C ALA A 10 -13.16 0.78 -6.21
N PHE A 11 -12.05 1.31 -5.71
CA PHE A 11 -10.70 1.07 -6.23
C PHE A 11 -10.00 -0.03 -5.44
N GLU A 12 -9.22 -0.87 -6.14
CA GLU A 12 -8.36 -1.90 -5.57
C GLU A 12 -6.90 -1.59 -5.93
N ILE A 13 -6.02 -1.68 -4.93
CA ILE A 13 -4.59 -1.37 -5.05
C ILE A 13 -3.82 -2.62 -4.67
N ASP A 14 -3.17 -3.24 -5.65
CA ASP A 14 -2.39 -4.47 -5.48
C ASP A 14 -0.95 -4.24 -4.99
N ASP A 15 -0.39 -3.04 -5.24
CA ASP A 15 1.02 -2.74 -4.97
C ASP A 15 1.25 -2.00 -3.65
N ALA A 16 0.26 -1.97 -2.74
CA ALA A 16 0.43 -1.29 -1.45
C ALA A 16 1.37 -2.07 -0.53
N GLU A 17 2.19 -1.36 0.23
CA GLU A 17 3.12 -1.91 1.21
C GLU A 17 2.68 -1.49 2.61
N LEU A 18 2.42 -2.48 3.48
CA LEU A 18 2.08 -2.23 4.88
C LEU A 18 3.35 -2.25 5.73
N HIS A 19 3.59 -1.15 6.43
CA HIS A 19 4.67 -0.99 7.41
C HIS A 19 4.10 -0.92 8.83
N GLY A 20 4.82 -1.51 9.79
CA GLY A 20 4.42 -1.53 11.19
C GLY A 20 3.46 -2.67 11.53
N GLU A 21 3.71 -3.36 12.65
CA GLU A 21 2.89 -4.51 13.07
C GLU A 21 1.75 -4.09 14.01
N HIS A 22 1.98 -3.10 14.88
CA HIS A 22 1.04 -2.63 15.90
C HIS A 22 0.01 -1.62 15.39
N GLN A 23 -1.21 -1.71 15.92
CA GLN A 23 -2.26 -0.71 15.68
C GLN A 23 -1.81 0.65 16.24
N GLY A 24 -1.71 1.66 15.36
CA GLY A 24 -1.18 3.00 15.66
C GLY A 24 0.12 3.32 14.92
N GLU A 25 0.91 2.30 14.55
CA GLU A 25 2.15 2.44 13.76
C GLU A 25 1.99 1.94 12.32
N ARG A 26 0.83 1.34 12.01
CA ARG A 26 0.48 0.85 10.68
C ARG A 26 0.42 1.97 9.67
N THR A 27 1.41 2.00 8.79
CA THR A 27 1.52 2.96 7.69
C THR A 27 1.39 2.19 6.38
N LEU A 28 0.47 2.63 5.52
CA LEU A 28 0.32 2.11 4.16
C LEU A 28 1.07 3.02 3.20
N SER A 29 2.06 2.47 2.51
CA SER A 29 2.82 3.15 1.47
C SER A 29 2.35 2.63 0.11
N ILE A 30 1.94 3.52 -0.79
CA ILE A 30 1.61 3.15 -2.17
C ILE A 30 2.74 3.71 -3.04
N PRO A 31 3.60 2.84 -3.61
CA PRO A 31 4.70 3.30 -4.44
C PRO A 31 4.13 3.99 -5.69
N CYS A 32 4.55 5.24 -5.91
CA CYS A 32 4.32 5.91 -7.19
C CYS A 32 5.32 5.35 -8.19
N LYS A 33 4.95 4.24 -8.85
CA LYS A 33 5.60 3.85 -10.10
C LYS A 33 5.05 4.74 -11.22
N SER A 34 5.55 5.96 -11.30
CA SER A 34 5.60 6.62 -12.60
C SER A 34 6.59 5.81 -13.42
N ASP A 35 6.11 5.01 -14.36
CA ASP A 35 6.99 4.41 -15.36
C ASP A 35 7.87 5.54 -15.93
N PRO A 36 9.20 5.39 -15.95
CA PRO A 36 10.04 6.34 -16.64
C PRO A 36 9.77 6.19 -18.14
N ASP A 37 8.94 7.10 -18.69
CA ASP A 37 8.91 7.41 -20.13
C ASP A 37 10.29 7.90 -20.60
#